data_AF-A0AA34YYK0-F1
#
_entry.id   AF-A0AA34YYK0-F1
#
_cell.length_a   1.000
_cell.length_b   1.000
_cell.length_c   1.000
_cell.angle_alpha   90.00
_cell.angle_beta   90.00
_cell.angle_gamma   90.00
#
_symmetry.space_group_name_H-M   'P 1'
#
loop_
_entity.id
_entity.type
_entity.pdbx_description
1 polymer ?
#
loop_
_entity_poly.entity_id
_entity_poly.type
_entity_poly.pdbx_seq_one_letter_code
_entity_poly.pdbx_strand_id
1 'polypeptide(L)' 'MELKDSIAESLEHRGQWRRAARRWLAVMDLSDDDAVREAIARRREHCISMGANIAPDGRRNETRRLYKMQSRYNNGY' A
#
# COMPACT_ATOMS: atom_id res chain seq x y z
N MET A 1 -22.74 -11.38 7.12
CA MET A 1 -21.32 -11.35 7.54
C MET A 1 -20.80 -9.95 7.24
N GLU A 2 -20.32 -9.19 8.21
CA GLU A 2 -19.92 -7.79 7.99
C GLU A 2 -18.43 -7.67 7.64
N LEU A 3 -18.13 -6.82 6.66
CA LEU A 3 -16.78 -6.49 6.20
C LEU A 3 -16.14 -5.45 7.15
N LYS A 4 -15.60 -5.89 8.29
CA LYS A 4 -15.01 -5.01 9.30
C LYS A 4 -13.63 -5.50 9.74
N ASP A 5 -12.59 -4.72 9.43
CA ASP A 5 -11.24 -4.88 10.00
C ASP A 5 -10.77 -3.52 10.49
N SER A 6 -10.80 -3.33 11.82
CA SER A 6 -10.51 -2.04 12.46
C SER A 6 -9.11 -1.52 12.14
N ILE A 7 -8.16 -2.43 11.85
CA ILE A 7 -6.80 -2.07 11.45
C ILE A 7 -6.79 -1.50 10.03
N ALA A 8 -7.43 -2.18 9.08
CA ALA A 8 -7.53 -1.72 7.70
C ALA A 8 -8.23 -0.35 7.63
N GLU A 9 -9.33 -0.20 8.34
CA GLU A 9 -10.08 1.06 8.41
C GLU A 9 -9.27 2.20 9.04
N SER A 10 -8.52 1.92 10.11
CA SER A 10 -7.61 2.92 10.71
C SER A 10 -6.49 3.32 9.74
N LEU A 11 -5.99 2.39 8.93
CA LEU A 11 -4.96 2.69 7.93
C LEU A 11 -5.52 3.53 6.78
N GLU A 12 -6.75 3.28 6.33
CA GLU A 12 -7.46 4.12 5.36
C GLU A 12 -7.63 5.54 5.89
N HIS A 13 -8.14 5.69 7.12
CA HIS A 13 -8.37 7.00 7.73
C HIS A 13 -7.06 7.80 7.93
N ARG A 14 -5.94 7.12 8.16
CA ARG A 14 -4.61 7.75 8.26
C ARG A 14 -3.96 8.02 6.90
N GLY A 15 -4.62 7.73 5.78
CA GLY A 15 -4.08 7.87 4.43
C GLY A 15 -2.94 6.90 4.10
N GLN A 16 -2.76 5.84 4.90
CA GLN A 16 -1.71 4.83 4.71
C GLN A 16 -2.16 3.76 3.71
N TRP A 17 -2.60 4.20 2.54
CA TRP A 17 -3.35 3.39 1.57
C TRP A 17 -2.66 2.09 1.15
N ARG A 18 -1.33 2.11 0.95
CA ARG A 18 -0.58 0.89 0.59
C ARG A 18 -0.58 -0.15 1.72
N ARG A 19 -0.54 0.29 2.98
CA ARG A 19 -0.63 -0.59 4.14
C ARG A 19 -2.06 -1.11 4.31
N ALA A 20 -3.05 -0.24 4.11
CA ALA A 20 -4.46 -0.63 4.11
C ALA A 20 -4.75 -1.71 3.06
N ALA A 21 -4.30 -1.52 1.81
CA ALA A 21 -4.46 -2.49 0.73
C ALA A 21 -3.86 -3.88 1.07
N ARG A 22 -2.71 -3.91 1.75
CA ARG A 22 -2.09 -5.16 2.18
C ARG A 22 -2.87 -5.83 3.32
N ARG A 23 -3.43 -5.04 4.23
CA ARG A 23 -4.28 -5.55 5.32
C ARG A 23 -5.58 -6.14 4.76
N TRP A 24 -6.21 -5.45 3.81
CA TRP A 24 -7.40 -5.97 3.12
C TRP A 24 -7.13 -7.29 2.40
N LEU A 25 -5.96 -7.48 1.76
CA LEU A 25 -5.60 -8.77 1.17
C LEU A 25 -5.58 -9.89 2.22
N ALA A 26 -4.97 -9.66 3.39
CA ALA A 26 -4.94 -10.65 4.46
C ALA A 26 -6.35 -10.96 5.01
N VAL A 27 -7.24 -9.98 5.07
CA VAL A 27 -8.64 -10.19 5.49
C VAL A 27 -9.42 -10.99 4.45
N MET A 28 -9.14 -10.80 3.16
CA MET A 28 -9.71 -11.58 2.06
C MET A 28 -9.29 -13.05 2.11
N ASP A 29 -8.01 -13.32 2.43
CA ASP A 29 -7.49 -14.68 2.55
C ASP A 29 -8.15 -15.45 3.71
N LEU A 30 -8.62 -14.74 4.75
CA LEU A 30 -9.30 -15.31 5.91
C LEU A 30 -10.82 -15.40 5.74
N SER A 31 -11.38 -14.82 4.68
CA SER A 31 -12.82 -14.81 4.42
C SER A 31 -13.21 -15.96 3.49
N ASP A 32 -14.19 -16.77 3.92
CA ASP A 32 -14.74 -17.90 3.15
C ASP A 32 -15.98 -17.49 2.33
N ASP A 33 -16.53 -16.30 2.59
CA ASP A 33 -17.70 -15.77 1.90
C ASP A 33 -17.29 -14.98 0.64
N ASP A 34 -17.71 -15.46 -0.53
CA ASP A 34 -17.36 -14.85 -1.82
C ASP A 34 -17.90 -13.41 -1.97
N ALA A 35 -19.06 -13.08 -1.40
CA ALA A 35 -19.60 -11.73 -1.47
C ALA A 35 -18.76 -10.76 -0.61
N VAL A 36 -18.29 -11.23 0.56
CA VAL A 36 -17.33 -10.50 1.39
C VAL A 36 -16.01 -10.33 0.64
N ARG A 37 -15.48 -11.39 0.01
CA ARG A 37 -14.22 -11.31 -0.76
C ARG A 37 -14.29 -10.31 -1.90
N GLU A 38 -15.39 -10.29 -2.65
CA GLU A 38 -15.60 -9.33 -3.74
C GLU A 38 -15.64 -7.87 -3.21
N ALA A 39 -16.32 -7.65 -2.08
CA ALA A 39 -16.34 -6.34 -1.44
C ALA A 39 -14.95 -5.91 -0.93
N ILE A 40 -14.16 -6.84 -0.37
CA ILE A 40 -12.76 -6.58 0.01
C ILE A 40 -11.92 -6.24 -1.21
N ALA A 41 -12.13 -6.95 -2.33
CA ALA A 41 -11.38 -6.74 -3.57
C ALA A 41 -11.59 -5.31 -4.10
N ARG A 42 -12.85 -4.85 -4.17
CA ARG A 42 -13.20 -3.48 -4.54
C ARG A 42 -12.54 -2.44 -3.62
N ARG A 43 -12.61 -2.65 -2.29
CA ARG A 43 -12.02 -1.73 -1.31
C ARG A 43 -10.49 -1.69 -1.36
N ARG A 44 -9.86 -2.84 -1.61
CA ARG A 44 -8.43 -2.95 -1.85
C ARG A 44 -7.99 -2.22 -3.11
N GLU A 45 -8.74 -2.33 -4.21
CA GLU A 45 -8.45 -1.59 -5.45
C GLU A 45 -8.50 -0.08 -5.22
N HIS A 46 -9.51 0.40 -4.49
CA HIS A 46 -9.60 1.81 -4.09
C HIS A 46 -8.36 2.27 -3.32
N CYS A 47 -7.92 1.48 -2.32
CA CYS A 47 -6.69 1.77 -1.58
C CYS A 47 -5.44 1.81 -2.49
N ILE A 48 -5.34 0.92 -3.48
CA ILE A 48 -4.21 0.91 -4.41
C ILE A 48 -4.22 2.18 -5.28
N SER A 49 -5.39 2.55 -5.81
CA SER A 49 -5.57 3.77 -6.61
C SER A 49 -5.20 5.01 -5.81
N MET A 50 -5.72 5.15 -4.58
CA MET A 50 -5.37 6.26 -3.68
C MET A 50 -3.87 6.29 -3.37
N GLY A 51 -3.26 5.14 -3.09
CA GLY A 51 -1.84 5.03 -2.80
C GLY A 51 -0.89 5.23 -3.99
N ALA A 52 -1.41 5.12 -5.21
CA ALA A 52 -0.70 5.43 -6.46
C ALA A 52 -0.74 6.94 -6.77
N ASN A 53 -1.87 7.59 -6.47
CA ASN A 53 -2.02 9.05 -6.60
C ASN A 53 -1.26 9.83 -5.53
N ILE A 54 -1.01 9.23 -4.36
CA ILE A 54 -0.01 9.77 -3.43
C ILE A 54 1.37 9.46 -4.00
N ALA A 55 1.96 10.47 -4.66
CA ALA A 55 3.34 10.44 -5.13
C ALA A 55 4.22 9.79 -4.04
N PRO A 56 5.09 8.82 -4.39
CA PRO A 56 6.05 8.32 -3.41
C PRO A 56 6.78 9.54 -2.87
N ASP A 57 6.72 9.74 -1.54
CA ASP A 57 7.35 10.86 -0.83
C ASP A 57 8.60 11.26 -1.58
N GLY A 58 8.67 12.50 -2.09
CA GLY A 58 9.75 12.93 -2.98
C GLY A 58 11.12 12.59 -2.42
N ARG A 59 11.24 12.54 -1.08
CA ARG A 59 12.45 12.09 -0.37
C ARG A 59 12.85 10.68 -0.75
N ARG A 60 11.94 9.72 -0.92
CA ARG A 60 12.30 8.33 -1.26
C ARG A 60 12.92 8.21 -2.65
N ASN A 61 12.42 8.97 -3.62
CA ASN A 61 13.02 9.05 -4.95
C ASN A 61 14.35 9.80 -4.91
N GLU A 62 14.43 10.88 -4.14
CA GLU A 62 15.65 11.66 -3.94
C GLU A 62 16.75 10.85 -3.25
N THR A 63 16.47 10.19 -2.13
CA THR A 63 17.40 9.28 -1.45
C THR A 63 17.88 8.18 -2.39
N ARG A 64 16.97 7.60 -3.20
CA ARG A 64 17.36 6.59 -4.21
C ARG A 64 18.27 7.18 -5.30
N ARG A 65 18.01 8.42 -5.73
CA ARG A 65 18.83 9.15 -6.71
C ARG A 65 20.22 9.45 -6.14
N LEU A 66 20.29 9.97 -4.91
CA LEU A 66 21.52 10.28 -4.20
C LEU A 66 22.38 9.02 -3.99
N TYR A 67 21.75 7.91 -3.56
CA TYR A 67 22.44 6.63 -3.41
C TYR A 67 23.02 6.12 -4.74
N LYS A 68 22.25 6.18 -5.84
CA LYS A 68 22.75 5.81 -7.17
C LYS A 68 23.87 6.72 -7.65
N MET A 69 23.80 8.03 -7.35
CA MET A 69 24.85 8.99 -7.71
C MET A 69 26.15 8.69 -6.93
N GLN A 70 26.03 8.41 -5.64
CA GLN A 70 27.17 8.08 -4.78
C GLN A 70 27.81 6.74 -5.16
N SER A 71 27.01 5.72 -5.46
CA SER A 71 27.51 4.41 -5.94
C SER A 71 28.26 4.50 -7.26
N ARG A 72 27.83 5.37 -8.19
CA ARG A 72 28.54 5.62 -9.45
C ARG A 72 29.89 6.30 -9.24
N TYR A 73 29.98 7.19 -8.26
CA TYR A 73 31.24 7.84 -7.89
C TYR A 73 32.22 6.87 -7.23
N ASN A 74 31.70 5.92 -6.45
CA ASN A 74 32.52 4.98 -5.69
C ASN A 74 33.05 3.78 -6.51
N ASN A 75 32.46 3.48 -7.68
CA ASN A 75 32.86 2.36 -8.54
C ASN A 75 33.86 2.76 -9.65
N GLY A 76 34.48 3.94 -9.54
CA GLY A 76 35.42 4.50 -10.51
C GLY A 76 36.85 4.70 -9.98
N TYR A 77 37.21 4.07 -8.87
CA TYR A 77 38.59 4.01 -8.35
C TYR A 77 39.21 2.64 -8.59
#